data_AF-A0A4Q6AAN1-F1
#
_entry.id   AF-A0A4Q6AAN1-F1
#
_cell.length_a   1.000
_cell.length_b   1.000
_cell.length_c   1.000
_cell.angle_alpha   90.00
_cell.angle_beta   90.00
_cell.angle_gamma   90.00
#
_symmetry.space_group_name_H-M   'P 1'
#
loop_
_entity.id
_entity.type
_entity.pdbx_description
1 polymer ?
#
loop_
_entity_poly.entity_id
_entity_poly.type
_entity_poly.pdbx_seq_one_letter_code
_entity_poly.pdbx_strand_id
1 'polypeptide(L)'
;MRTLRSIVFLLASLFSFAGAQAQLLPPNQPEQNACTALQLCGNTFFTPFSYQGQGTVNDLLTTPCSSGESNSVWFKLTINTPGILVFSITPVVAADDYDFAIANITNGTCDNLLQSQIIRCNFNNNSPVFNGGVVGLNTTSTLTTVGGGTTGSPFLQQITAAAGDVYLVMVNNFGSGGGPSSGFTINFAGTTATFNDPSPPHLASLTSATACTYKNTVTVHLNTPIACNSISANGSDFQLMPAGTIASAAGINCTGANG
;
A
#
# COMPACT_ATOMS: atom_id res chain seq x y z
N MET A 1 32.93 -18.66 71.73
CA MET A 1 33.10 -17.80 70.54
C MET A 1 33.27 -18.67 69.30
N ARG A 2 32.17 -18.95 68.58
CA ARG A 2 32.22 -19.59 67.25
C ARG A 2 31.22 -18.85 66.36
N THR A 3 31.77 -18.36 65.26
CA THR A 3 31.26 -17.35 64.32
C THR A 3 30.09 -17.87 63.48
N LEU A 4 29.00 -17.11 63.46
CA LEU A 4 27.87 -17.27 62.55
C LEU A 4 28.32 -16.87 61.13
N ARG A 5 28.37 -17.82 60.18
CA ARG A 5 28.66 -17.53 58.77
C ARG A 5 27.36 -17.19 58.05
N SER A 6 27.15 -15.91 57.76
CA SER A 6 26.08 -15.43 56.90
C SER A 6 26.32 -15.89 55.47
N ILE A 7 25.46 -16.76 54.96
CA ILE A 7 25.41 -17.13 53.54
C ILE A 7 24.56 -16.06 52.84
N VAL A 8 25.23 -15.14 52.14
CA VAL A 8 24.58 -14.17 51.26
C VAL A 8 24.20 -14.90 49.97
N PHE A 9 22.91 -15.17 49.78
CA PHE A 9 22.39 -15.59 48.48
C PHE A 9 22.37 -14.38 47.55
N LEU A 10 23.35 -14.30 46.66
CA LEU A 10 23.34 -13.36 45.55
C LEU A 10 22.33 -13.85 44.52
N LEU A 11 21.09 -13.34 44.58
CA LEU A 11 20.12 -13.52 43.50
C LEU A 11 20.61 -12.71 42.29
N ALA A 12 21.33 -13.36 41.38
CA ALA A 12 21.59 -12.80 40.06
C ALA A 12 20.27 -12.82 39.29
N SER A 13 19.59 -11.67 39.23
CA SER A 13 18.47 -11.46 38.32
C SER A 13 19.00 -11.57 36.89
N LEU A 14 18.85 -12.73 36.26
CA LEU A 14 18.89 -12.84 34.81
C LEU A 14 17.73 -12.01 34.25
N PHE A 15 17.97 -10.72 34.01
CA PHE A 15 17.19 -9.99 33.03
C PHE A 15 17.52 -10.61 31.68
N SER A 16 16.67 -11.53 31.23
CA SER A 16 16.61 -11.89 29.82
C SER A 16 16.26 -10.61 29.06
N PHE A 17 17.27 -9.94 28.51
CA PHE A 17 17.05 -8.98 27.44
C PHE A 17 16.39 -9.78 26.31
N ALA A 18 15.08 -9.66 26.17
CA ALA A 18 14.42 -9.95 24.93
C ALA A 18 15.02 -8.96 23.92
N GLY A 19 16.07 -9.39 23.21
CA GLY A 19 16.57 -8.63 22.08
C GLY A 19 15.38 -8.35 21.17
N ALA A 20 15.22 -7.09 20.75
CA ALA A 20 14.22 -6.74 19.75
C ALA A 20 14.52 -7.58 18.50
N GLN A 21 13.79 -8.67 18.33
CA GLN A 21 13.84 -9.47 17.12
C GLN A 21 13.33 -8.56 16.00
N ALA A 22 14.01 -8.55 14.86
CA ALA A 22 13.52 -7.90 13.66
C ALA A 22 12.07 -8.34 13.41
N GLN A 23 11.19 -7.38 13.19
CA GLN A 23 9.77 -7.65 12.95
C GLN A 23 9.64 -8.05 11.49
N LEU A 24 9.88 -9.32 11.17
CA LEU A 24 9.92 -9.79 9.78
C LEU A 24 8.67 -10.60 9.41
N LEU A 25 8.17 -10.38 8.20
CA LEU A 25 7.17 -11.25 7.57
C LEU A 25 7.82 -12.54 7.08
N PRO A 26 7.08 -13.67 6.98
CA PRO A 26 7.57 -14.84 6.27
C PRO A 26 7.96 -14.46 4.84
N PRO A 27 9.00 -15.10 4.25
CA PRO A 27 9.37 -14.83 2.87
C PRO A 27 8.25 -15.25 1.90
N ASN A 28 8.34 -14.77 0.66
CA ASN A 28 7.45 -15.13 -0.45
C ASN A 28 5.99 -14.71 -0.23
N GLN A 29 5.76 -13.53 0.33
CA GLN A 29 4.41 -12.95 0.32
C GLN A 29 4.01 -12.62 -1.13
N PRO A 30 2.72 -12.77 -1.50
CA PRO A 30 2.26 -12.51 -2.86
C PRO A 30 2.66 -11.12 -3.36
N GLU A 31 2.55 -10.10 -2.52
CA GLU A 31 2.88 -8.72 -2.83
C GLU A 31 4.37 -8.42 -3.03
N GLN A 32 5.23 -9.41 -2.79
CA GLN A 32 6.64 -9.33 -3.19
C GLN A 32 6.85 -9.63 -4.67
N ASN A 33 5.85 -10.13 -5.40
CA ASN A 33 5.93 -10.19 -6.87
C ASN A 33 5.14 -9.03 -7.49
N ALA A 34 5.72 -8.36 -8.48
CA ALA A 34 5.17 -7.19 -9.17
C ALA A 34 3.77 -7.41 -9.76
N CYS A 35 3.48 -8.61 -10.27
CA CYS A 35 2.17 -8.94 -10.83
C CYS A 35 1.06 -9.15 -9.80
N THR A 36 1.43 -9.41 -8.55
CA THR A 36 0.52 -9.56 -7.41
C THR A 36 0.70 -8.43 -6.39
N ALA A 37 1.23 -7.29 -6.85
CA ALA A 37 1.40 -6.08 -6.07
C ALA A 37 0.11 -5.62 -5.36
N LEU A 38 0.26 -5.08 -4.16
CA LEU A 38 -0.86 -4.55 -3.38
C LEU A 38 -1.51 -3.38 -4.10
N GLN A 39 -2.83 -3.43 -4.23
CA GLN A 39 -3.64 -2.28 -4.60
C GLN A 39 -4.20 -1.64 -3.33
N LEU A 40 -3.92 -0.35 -3.14
CA LEU A 40 -4.41 0.37 -1.98
C LEU A 40 -5.86 0.82 -2.21
N CYS A 41 -6.75 0.54 -1.25
CA CYS A 41 -8.12 1.07 -1.22
C CYS A 41 -8.20 2.48 -0.58
N GLY A 42 -7.07 3.19 -0.51
CA GLY A 42 -6.94 4.50 0.11
C GLY A 42 -5.52 5.04 -0.05
N ASN A 43 -5.22 6.17 0.61
CA ASN A 43 -3.98 6.90 0.41
C ASN A 43 -2.85 6.49 1.36
N THR A 44 -3.02 5.47 2.19
CA THR A 44 -2.00 5.09 3.18
C THR A 44 -1.98 3.57 3.40
N PHE A 45 -0.78 3.04 3.58
CA PHE A 45 -0.55 1.67 4.02
C PHE A 45 0.50 1.67 5.14
N PHE A 46 0.28 0.84 6.15
CA PHE A 46 1.19 0.66 7.26
C PHE A 46 1.43 -0.84 7.49
N THR A 47 2.69 -1.19 7.68
CA THR A 47 3.10 -2.48 8.22
C THR A 47 4.11 -2.23 9.35
N PRO A 48 3.98 -2.88 10.52
CA PRO A 48 5.05 -2.90 11.50
C PRO A 48 6.17 -3.86 11.09
N PHE A 49 5.91 -4.75 10.15
CA PHE A 49 6.82 -5.81 9.73
C PHE A 49 7.55 -5.48 8.43
N SER A 50 8.80 -5.93 8.32
CA SER A 50 9.61 -5.88 7.12
C SER A 50 9.45 -7.11 6.24
N TYR A 51 9.58 -6.89 4.93
CA TYR A 51 9.64 -7.96 3.95
C TYR A 51 11.04 -8.56 3.88
N GLN A 52 11.13 -9.81 3.43
CA GLN A 52 12.40 -10.53 3.29
C GLN A 52 12.49 -11.14 1.89
N GLY A 53 13.61 -10.93 1.21
CA GLY A 53 13.80 -11.46 -0.13
C GLY A 53 12.99 -10.71 -1.20
N GLN A 54 13.10 -11.22 -2.43
CA GLN A 54 12.46 -10.69 -3.63
C GLN A 54 11.10 -11.35 -3.95
N GLY A 55 10.57 -12.17 -3.04
CA GLY A 55 9.45 -13.05 -3.36
C GLY A 55 9.85 -14.28 -4.17
N THR A 56 8.87 -14.87 -4.86
CA THR A 56 9.06 -16.10 -5.66
C THR A 56 9.67 -15.83 -7.04
N VAL A 57 9.57 -14.59 -7.51
CA VAL A 57 10.08 -14.12 -8.80
C VAL A 57 10.92 -12.88 -8.54
N ASN A 58 12.09 -12.75 -9.18
CA ASN A 58 12.80 -11.47 -9.19
C ASN A 58 12.27 -10.64 -10.37
N ASP A 59 11.35 -9.72 -10.10
CA ASP A 59 10.67 -8.97 -11.15
C ASP A 59 11.51 -7.82 -11.70
N LEU A 60 12.48 -7.33 -10.92
CA LEU A 60 13.37 -6.23 -11.29
C LEU A 60 14.81 -6.52 -10.86
N LEU A 61 15.62 -7.01 -11.80
CA LEU A 61 17.01 -7.38 -11.51
C LEU A 61 17.89 -6.18 -11.11
N THR A 62 17.70 -5.04 -11.75
CA THR A 62 18.49 -3.84 -11.49
C THR A 62 17.67 -2.58 -11.77
N THR A 63 18.04 -1.47 -11.13
CA THR A 63 17.49 -0.14 -11.41
C THR A 63 18.57 0.77 -11.98
N PRO A 64 18.21 1.95 -12.54
CA PRO A 64 19.17 3.02 -12.81
C PRO A 64 19.90 3.54 -11.55
N CYS A 65 19.44 3.20 -10.34
CA CYS A 65 20.00 3.69 -9.08
C CYS A 65 20.98 2.73 -8.40
N SER A 66 21.06 1.46 -8.82
CA SER A 66 22.12 0.46 -8.57
C SER A 66 21.51 -0.95 -8.59
N SER A 67 21.00 -1.41 -7.44
CA SER A 67 20.39 -2.73 -7.27
C SER A 67 18.93 -2.77 -7.70
N GLY A 68 18.41 -3.98 -7.80
CA GLY A 68 16.99 -4.25 -8.05
C GLY A 68 16.29 -4.72 -6.79
N GLU A 69 15.41 -5.70 -6.96
CA GLU A 69 14.60 -6.28 -5.91
C GLU A 69 15.41 -7.09 -4.89
N SER A 70 15.17 -6.89 -3.58
CA SER A 70 15.88 -7.69 -2.56
C SER A 70 15.12 -7.93 -1.25
N ASN A 71 14.43 -6.94 -0.70
CA ASN A 71 13.59 -7.09 0.51
C ASN A 71 12.34 -6.24 0.27
N SER A 72 11.62 -6.66 -0.77
CA SER A 72 10.70 -5.80 -1.49
C SER A 72 9.25 -6.04 -1.12
N VAL A 73 8.46 -5.00 -1.36
CA VAL A 73 7.02 -5.09 -1.60
C VAL A 73 6.67 -4.18 -2.77
N TRP A 74 5.69 -4.59 -3.56
CA TRP A 74 5.16 -3.82 -4.67
C TRP A 74 3.78 -3.26 -4.37
N PHE A 75 3.56 -1.99 -4.75
CA PHE A 75 2.25 -1.37 -4.81
C PHE A 75 1.89 -1.05 -6.24
N LYS A 76 0.67 -1.40 -6.67
CA LYS A 76 0.14 -1.05 -7.99
C LYS A 76 -0.81 0.12 -7.86
N LEU A 77 -0.59 1.15 -8.67
CA LEU A 77 -1.43 2.35 -8.76
C LEU A 77 -2.00 2.44 -10.18
N THR A 78 -3.31 2.26 -10.31
CA THR A 78 -4.03 2.53 -11.55
C THR A 78 -4.70 3.89 -11.43
N ILE A 79 -4.27 4.86 -12.24
CA ILE A 79 -4.73 6.25 -12.15
C ILE A 79 -6.13 6.39 -12.77
N ASN A 80 -7.09 6.85 -11.96
CA ASN A 80 -8.47 7.12 -12.40
C ASN A 80 -8.63 8.57 -12.86
N THR A 81 -8.18 9.53 -12.05
CA THR A 81 -8.25 10.96 -12.36
C THR A 81 -6.84 11.53 -12.53
N PRO A 82 -6.56 12.32 -13.59
CA PRO A 82 -5.24 12.92 -13.78
C PRO A 82 -4.89 13.87 -12.64
N GLY A 83 -3.60 13.99 -12.35
CA GLY A 83 -3.12 14.89 -11.31
C GLY A 83 -1.66 14.66 -10.95
N ILE A 84 -1.27 15.18 -9.80
CA ILE A 84 0.07 15.05 -9.25
C ILE A 84 0.10 13.84 -8.33
N LEU A 85 1.07 12.95 -8.51
CA LEU A 85 1.36 11.85 -7.61
C LEU A 85 2.61 12.17 -6.78
N VAL A 86 2.43 12.17 -5.47
CA VAL A 86 3.48 12.30 -4.44
C VAL A 86 3.24 11.30 -3.31
N PHE A 87 4.31 10.89 -2.63
CA PHE A 87 4.19 10.08 -1.43
C PHE A 87 5.43 10.24 -0.54
N SER A 88 5.28 9.84 0.72
CA SER A 88 6.40 9.60 1.63
C SER A 88 6.40 8.15 2.10
N ILE A 89 7.58 7.56 2.19
CA ILE A 89 7.86 6.30 2.89
C ILE A 89 8.53 6.68 4.20
N THR A 90 7.89 6.34 5.32
CA THR A 90 8.37 6.63 6.67
C THR A 90 8.69 5.31 7.36
N PRO A 91 9.98 5.02 7.63
CA PRO A 91 10.36 3.83 8.36
C PRO A 91 9.77 3.81 9.78
N VAL A 92 9.43 2.63 10.30
CA VAL A 92 9.06 2.47 11.72
C VAL A 92 10.25 2.78 12.63
N VAL A 93 11.45 2.39 12.20
CA VAL A 93 12.71 2.71 12.85
C VAL A 93 13.47 3.68 11.95
N ALA A 94 13.71 4.90 12.44
CA ALA A 94 14.31 5.98 11.66
C ALA A 94 15.71 5.69 11.09
N ALA A 95 16.39 4.67 11.60
CA ALA A 95 17.70 4.21 11.12
C ALA A 95 17.62 3.18 9.98
N ASP A 96 16.44 2.63 9.69
CA ASP A 96 16.27 1.75 8.53
C ASP A 96 16.39 2.57 7.25
N ASP A 97 17.14 2.03 6.29
CA ASP A 97 17.32 2.59 4.97
C ASP A 97 16.33 1.95 4.00
N TYR A 98 15.44 2.77 3.45
CA TYR A 98 14.40 2.34 2.52
C TYR A 98 14.69 2.92 1.14
N ASP A 99 14.88 2.03 0.19
CA ASP A 99 15.01 2.36 -1.22
C ASP A 99 13.66 2.24 -1.92
N PHE A 100 13.43 3.00 -2.98
CA PHE A 100 12.26 2.78 -3.83
C PHE A 100 12.56 2.96 -5.32
N ALA A 101 11.75 2.30 -6.15
CA ALA A 101 11.71 2.50 -7.59
C ALA A 101 10.27 2.53 -8.09
N ILE A 102 10.01 3.28 -9.16
CA ILE A 102 8.69 3.39 -9.77
C ILE A 102 8.81 2.99 -11.23
N ALA A 103 8.13 1.90 -11.60
CA ALA A 103 7.97 1.47 -12.97
C ALA A 103 6.69 2.06 -13.57
N ASN A 104 6.77 2.60 -14.78
CA ASN A 104 5.60 2.89 -15.61
C ASN A 104 5.30 1.66 -16.47
N ILE A 105 4.12 1.07 -16.26
CA ILE A 105 3.64 -0.11 -16.99
C ILE A 105 2.34 0.17 -17.74
N THR A 106 2.01 1.44 -18.03
CA THR A 106 0.78 1.83 -18.74
C THR A 106 0.58 1.04 -20.04
N ASN A 107 1.67 0.74 -20.75
CA ASN A 107 1.66 -0.03 -22.00
C ASN A 107 2.52 -1.31 -21.90
N GLY A 108 2.71 -1.85 -20.69
CA GLY A 108 3.60 -2.97 -20.42
C GLY A 108 2.96 -4.05 -19.55
N THR A 109 3.73 -5.10 -19.29
CA THR A 109 3.38 -6.15 -18.32
C THR A 109 4.10 -5.91 -16.99
N CYS A 110 3.60 -6.54 -15.94
CA CYS A 110 4.22 -6.55 -14.62
C CYS A 110 5.36 -7.59 -14.52
N ASP A 111 5.40 -8.57 -15.42
CA ASP A 111 6.46 -9.58 -15.48
C ASP A 111 7.74 -9.02 -16.14
N ASN A 112 8.90 -9.36 -15.59
CA ASN A 112 10.23 -9.05 -16.13
C ASN A 112 10.44 -7.56 -16.45
N LEU A 113 10.29 -6.71 -15.44
CA LEU A 113 10.42 -5.26 -15.59
C LEU A 113 11.82 -4.89 -16.10
N LEU A 114 11.84 -4.07 -17.15
CA LEU A 114 13.06 -3.53 -17.73
C LEU A 114 13.47 -2.23 -17.04
N GLN A 115 14.76 -1.96 -16.95
CA GLN A 115 15.27 -0.67 -16.45
C GLN A 115 14.67 0.54 -17.18
N SER A 116 14.37 0.43 -18.48
CA SER A 116 13.75 1.50 -19.26
C SER A 116 12.33 1.86 -18.81
N GLN A 117 11.66 0.98 -18.06
CA GLN A 117 10.35 1.24 -17.48
C GLN A 117 10.46 2.00 -16.15
N ILE A 118 11.65 2.05 -15.53
CA ILE A 118 11.87 2.74 -14.25
C ILE A 118 11.98 4.24 -14.51
N ILE A 119 10.93 4.97 -14.12
CA ILE A 119 10.82 6.42 -14.32
C ILE A 119 11.33 7.23 -13.12
N ARG A 120 11.44 6.59 -11.95
CA ARG A 120 11.97 7.17 -10.70
C ARG A 120 12.67 6.08 -9.91
N CYS A 121 13.80 6.40 -9.28
CA CYS A 121 14.37 5.55 -8.23
C CYS A 121 15.18 6.40 -7.24
N ASN A 122 15.09 6.08 -5.95
CA ASN A 122 15.84 6.78 -4.92
C ASN A 122 16.43 5.77 -3.95
N PHE A 123 17.76 5.69 -3.98
CA PHE A 123 18.54 4.80 -3.14
C PHE A 123 19.42 5.64 -2.19
N ASN A 124 18.82 6.70 -1.62
CA ASN A 124 19.49 7.61 -0.70
C ASN A 124 19.90 6.86 0.56
N ASN A 125 21.21 6.76 0.78
CA ASN A 125 21.79 6.17 1.97
C ASN A 125 21.36 6.91 3.25
N ASN A 126 20.87 6.16 4.23
CA ASN A 126 20.41 6.66 5.53
C ASN A 126 21.44 6.45 6.67
N SER A 127 22.74 6.42 6.33
CA SER A 127 23.86 6.33 7.29
C SER A 127 24.89 7.45 7.05
N PRO A 128 24.94 8.52 7.86
CA PRO A 128 24.16 8.72 9.09
C PRO A 128 22.67 8.97 8.82
N VAL A 129 21.84 8.75 9.84
CA VAL A 129 20.40 8.97 9.75
C VAL A 129 20.09 10.39 9.31
N PHE A 130 19.36 10.52 8.20
CA PHE A 130 18.98 11.79 7.61
C PHE A 130 17.46 11.84 7.42
N ASN A 131 16.83 12.97 7.76
CA ASN A 131 15.39 13.16 7.60
C ASN A 131 14.54 12.05 8.27
N GLY A 132 15.06 11.41 9.32
CA GLY A 132 14.42 10.27 9.99
C GLY A 132 14.23 9.04 9.08
N GLY A 133 15.04 8.88 8.03
CA GLY A 133 14.91 7.82 7.04
C GLY A 133 13.75 8.01 6.06
N VAL A 134 13.05 9.15 6.12
CA VAL A 134 11.92 9.41 5.23
C VAL A 134 12.41 9.72 3.82
N VAL A 135 11.92 8.96 2.84
CA VAL A 135 12.15 9.15 1.41
C VAL A 135 10.83 9.30 0.65
N GLY A 136 10.85 9.71 -0.61
CA GLY A 136 9.66 9.64 -1.47
C GLY A 136 9.66 10.61 -2.64
N LEU A 137 8.47 11.10 -3.00
CA LEU A 137 8.25 12.10 -4.03
C LEU A 137 7.67 13.38 -3.41
N ASN A 138 8.10 14.55 -3.89
CA ASN A 138 7.48 15.82 -3.52
C ASN A 138 7.43 16.79 -4.71
N THR A 139 6.78 17.94 -4.50
CA THR A 139 6.56 18.95 -5.54
C THR A 139 7.72 19.94 -5.70
N THR A 140 8.74 19.88 -4.85
CA THR A 140 9.85 20.84 -4.82
C THR A 140 11.17 20.29 -5.37
N SER A 141 11.38 18.97 -5.28
CA SER A 141 12.54 18.30 -5.85
C SER A 141 12.48 18.29 -7.37
N THR A 142 13.64 18.39 -8.01
CA THR A 142 13.83 18.28 -9.46
C THR A 142 14.58 17.01 -9.86
N LEU A 143 15.01 16.20 -8.89
CA LEU A 143 15.75 14.96 -9.14
C LEU A 143 14.79 13.85 -9.58
N THR A 144 15.17 13.08 -10.59
CA THR A 144 14.40 11.89 -11.01
C THR A 144 15.06 10.59 -10.58
N THR A 145 16.35 10.64 -10.23
CA THR A 145 17.13 9.50 -9.74
C THR A 145 18.07 9.95 -8.62
N VAL A 146 18.28 9.07 -7.64
CA VAL A 146 19.33 9.21 -6.62
C VAL A 146 19.98 7.83 -6.48
N GLY A 147 21.25 7.74 -6.87
CA GLY A 147 22.00 6.49 -6.83
C GLY A 147 22.48 6.13 -5.42
N GLY A 148 22.67 4.82 -5.20
CA GLY A 148 23.18 4.26 -3.95
C GLY A 148 24.43 4.96 -3.42
N GLY A 149 24.50 5.16 -2.11
CA GLY A 149 25.61 5.83 -1.43
C GLY A 149 25.50 7.36 -1.36
N THR A 150 24.50 7.96 -2.03
CA THR A 150 24.19 9.39 -1.88
C THR A 150 23.43 9.63 -0.58
N THR A 151 23.79 10.65 0.20
CA THR A 151 23.03 11.06 1.40
C THR A 151 22.58 12.52 1.26
N GLY A 152 21.40 12.83 1.77
CA GLY A 152 20.84 14.18 1.79
C GLY A 152 19.89 14.51 0.63
N SER A 153 19.52 13.52 -0.19
CA SER A 153 18.58 13.67 -1.31
C SER A 153 17.36 12.72 -1.19
N PRO A 154 16.57 12.80 -0.10
CA PRO A 154 15.52 11.81 0.17
C PRO A 154 14.30 11.88 -0.76
N PHE A 155 14.11 13.00 -1.48
CA PHE A 155 12.92 13.20 -2.31
C PHE A 155 13.28 13.38 -3.78
N LEU A 156 12.51 12.71 -4.63
CA LEU A 156 12.50 12.94 -6.08
C LEU A 156 11.33 13.84 -6.48
N GLN A 157 11.39 14.34 -7.70
CA GLN A 157 10.32 15.08 -8.35
C GLN A 157 9.05 14.23 -8.44
N GLN A 158 7.92 14.85 -8.11
CA GLN A 158 6.57 14.34 -8.36
C GLN A 158 6.39 13.74 -9.77
N ILE A 159 5.34 12.93 -9.91
CA ILE A 159 4.88 12.45 -11.21
C ILE A 159 3.60 13.20 -11.59
N THR A 160 3.54 13.75 -12.79
CA THR A 160 2.28 14.24 -13.38
C THR A 160 1.63 13.07 -14.08
N ALA A 161 0.61 12.49 -13.45
CA ALA A 161 -0.07 11.28 -13.87
C ALA A 161 -1.30 11.60 -14.73
N ALA A 162 -1.50 10.82 -15.80
CA ALA A 162 -2.68 10.86 -16.64
C ALA A 162 -3.67 9.74 -16.28
N ALA A 163 -4.94 9.92 -16.61
CA ALA A 163 -5.94 8.87 -16.46
C ALA A 163 -5.56 7.64 -17.29
N GLY A 164 -5.68 6.46 -16.70
CA GLY A 164 -5.29 5.19 -17.31
C GLY A 164 -3.81 4.85 -17.14
N ASP A 165 -2.98 5.74 -16.58
CA ASP A 165 -1.61 5.37 -16.23
C ASP A 165 -1.59 4.24 -15.20
N VAL A 166 -0.61 3.35 -15.32
CA VAL A 166 -0.40 2.26 -14.36
C VAL A 166 1.05 2.29 -13.88
N TYR A 167 1.22 2.51 -12.57
CA TYR A 167 2.52 2.55 -11.92
C TYR A 167 2.68 1.38 -10.95
N LEU A 168 3.87 0.80 -10.91
CA LEU A 168 4.30 -0.10 -9.85
C LEU A 168 5.35 0.61 -8.99
N VAL A 169 5.15 0.65 -7.69
CA VAL A 169 6.08 1.22 -6.71
C VAL A 169 6.71 0.07 -5.93
N MET A 170 8.00 -0.16 -6.16
CA MET A 170 8.82 -1.06 -5.35
C MET A 170 9.30 -0.31 -4.12
N VAL A 171 9.14 -0.91 -2.95
CA VAL A 171 9.76 -0.44 -1.69
C VAL A 171 10.67 -1.55 -1.18
N ASN A 172 11.96 -1.27 -1.06
CA ASN A 172 12.99 -2.19 -0.60
C ASN A 172 13.50 -1.74 0.76
N ASN A 173 13.56 -2.65 1.75
CA ASN A 173 14.27 -2.37 2.99
C ASN A 173 15.73 -2.83 2.89
N PHE A 174 16.66 -1.90 2.75
CA PHE A 174 18.10 -2.15 2.88
C PHE A 174 18.51 -2.33 4.35
N GLY A 175 17.79 -1.65 5.25
CA GLY A 175 17.96 -1.71 6.70
C GLY A 175 19.11 -0.84 7.19
N SER A 176 19.66 -1.14 8.36
CA SER A 176 20.73 -0.35 9.00
C SER A 176 22.13 -0.98 8.87
N GLY A 177 22.41 -1.62 7.71
CA GLY A 177 23.71 -2.27 7.45
C GLY A 177 23.80 -3.74 7.90
N GLY A 178 22.67 -4.36 8.25
CA GLY A 178 22.56 -5.78 8.64
C GLY A 178 21.37 -6.52 8.02
N GLY A 179 20.69 -5.93 7.04
CA GLY A 179 19.45 -6.44 6.44
C GLY A 179 18.19 -5.78 7.02
N PRO A 180 16.99 -6.20 6.55
CA PRO A 180 15.73 -5.58 6.91
C PRO A 180 15.44 -5.75 8.40
N SER A 181 14.87 -4.73 9.06
CA SER A 181 14.66 -4.77 10.52
C SER A 181 13.22 -4.52 10.94
N SER A 182 12.58 -3.50 10.38
CA SER A 182 11.23 -3.05 10.76
C SER A 182 10.40 -2.71 9.53
N GLY A 183 9.10 -2.48 9.71
CA GLY A 183 8.22 -2.04 8.62
C GLY A 183 8.27 -0.53 8.34
N PHE A 184 7.25 -0.04 7.64
CA PHE A 184 7.13 1.35 7.21
C PHE A 184 5.66 1.77 7.04
N THR A 185 5.45 3.08 6.92
CA THR A 185 4.24 3.68 6.39
C THR A 185 4.52 4.27 5.01
N ILE A 186 3.71 3.95 3.99
CA ILE A 186 3.66 4.74 2.75
C ILE A 186 2.39 5.57 2.73
N ASN A 187 2.53 6.87 2.50
CA ASN A 187 1.43 7.83 2.54
C ASN A 187 1.46 8.72 1.30
N PHE A 188 0.35 8.71 0.56
CA PHE A 188 0.11 9.50 -0.65
C PHE A 188 -0.56 10.85 -0.36
N ALA A 189 -0.52 11.34 0.89
CA ALA A 189 -1.00 12.67 1.22
C ALA A 189 -0.31 13.74 0.34
N GLY A 190 -1.12 14.68 -0.18
CA GLY A 190 -0.67 15.70 -1.12
C GLY A 190 -0.78 15.29 -2.60
N THR A 191 -1.07 14.02 -2.88
CA THR A 191 -1.45 13.58 -4.23
C THR A 191 -2.79 14.19 -4.63
N THR A 192 -2.89 14.68 -5.87
CA THR A 192 -4.14 15.19 -6.47
C THR A 192 -4.70 14.27 -7.55
N ALA A 193 -3.91 13.32 -8.05
CA ALA A 193 -4.42 12.21 -8.86
C ALA A 193 -5.24 11.25 -7.99
N THR A 194 -6.28 10.62 -8.52
CA THR A 194 -6.94 9.51 -7.81
C THR A 194 -6.50 8.18 -8.42
N PHE A 195 -6.33 7.16 -7.60
CA PHE A 195 -5.85 5.85 -8.03
C PHE A 195 -6.52 4.73 -7.25
N ASN A 196 -6.66 3.57 -7.89
CA ASN A 196 -7.24 2.36 -7.30
C ASN A 196 -8.60 2.55 -6.61
N ASP A 197 -9.29 3.66 -6.87
CA ASP A 197 -10.64 3.85 -6.34
C ASP A 197 -11.52 2.75 -6.95
N PRO A 198 -12.26 1.99 -6.13
CA PRO A 198 -13.27 1.10 -6.68
C PRO A 198 -14.23 1.95 -7.49
N SER A 199 -14.50 1.55 -8.73
CA SER A 199 -15.52 2.22 -9.55
C SER A 199 -16.79 2.35 -8.70
N PRO A 200 -17.49 3.52 -8.71
CA PRO A 200 -18.73 3.66 -7.98
C PRO A 200 -19.67 2.47 -8.26
N PRO A 201 -20.37 1.96 -7.23
CA PRO A 201 -21.33 0.89 -7.41
C PRO A 201 -22.32 1.25 -8.51
N HIS A 202 -22.53 0.35 -9.46
CA HIS A 202 -23.52 0.51 -10.51
C HIS A 202 -24.45 -0.70 -10.56
N LEU A 203 -25.63 -0.48 -11.16
CA LEU A 203 -26.63 -1.52 -11.36
C LEU A 203 -26.06 -2.61 -12.26
N ALA A 204 -25.94 -3.81 -11.72
CA ALA A 204 -25.47 -5.00 -12.46
C ALA A 204 -26.65 -5.76 -13.07
N SER A 205 -27.67 -6.07 -12.25
CA SER A 205 -28.86 -6.78 -12.73
C SER A 205 -30.10 -6.46 -11.89
N LEU A 206 -31.25 -6.66 -12.51
CA LEU A 206 -32.54 -6.69 -11.82
C LEU A 206 -33.00 -8.13 -11.72
N THR A 207 -33.23 -8.62 -10.49
CA THR A 207 -33.93 -9.88 -10.29
C THR A 207 -35.41 -9.57 -10.21
N SER A 208 -36.08 -9.66 -11.36
CA SER A 208 -37.54 -9.64 -11.45
C SER A 208 -38.06 -11.08 -11.31
N ALA A 209 -39.15 -11.26 -10.56
CA ALA A 209 -39.94 -12.49 -10.71
C ALA A 209 -40.58 -12.51 -12.12
N THR A 210 -40.75 -13.71 -12.68
CA THR A 210 -41.26 -14.02 -14.03
C THR A 210 -42.32 -13.04 -14.57
N ALA A 211 -42.19 -12.65 -15.84
CA ALA A 211 -42.86 -11.53 -16.54
C ALA A 211 -44.41 -11.51 -16.57
N CYS A 212 -45.11 -12.40 -15.87
CA CYS A 212 -46.57 -12.55 -15.97
C CYS A 212 -47.30 -12.32 -14.63
N THR A 213 -46.70 -11.63 -13.67
CA THR A 213 -47.37 -11.28 -12.41
C THR A 213 -47.02 -9.85 -12.01
N TYR A 214 -48.04 -9.02 -11.73
CA TYR A 214 -47.85 -7.70 -11.14
C TYR A 214 -47.11 -7.85 -9.81
N LYS A 215 -45.91 -7.28 -9.71
CA LYS A 215 -45.13 -7.22 -8.48
C LYS A 215 -44.90 -5.77 -8.10
N ASN A 216 -44.96 -5.51 -6.80
CA ASN A 216 -44.75 -4.18 -6.22
C ASN A 216 -43.32 -4.05 -5.65
N THR A 217 -42.47 -5.04 -5.87
CA THR A 217 -41.07 -5.07 -5.41
C THR A 217 -40.16 -5.61 -6.51
N VAL A 218 -38.94 -5.07 -6.57
CA VAL A 218 -37.84 -5.53 -7.44
C VAL A 218 -36.58 -5.62 -6.60
N THR A 219 -35.72 -6.61 -6.87
CA THR A 219 -34.39 -6.69 -6.25
C THR A 219 -33.35 -6.16 -7.24
N VAL A 220 -32.62 -5.13 -6.82
CA VAL A 220 -31.50 -4.58 -7.58
C VAL A 220 -30.21 -5.20 -7.07
N HIS A 221 -29.42 -5.79 -7.96
CA HIS A 221 -28.06 -6.22 -7.65
C HIS A 221 -27.07 -5.20 -8.19
N LEU A 222 -26.16 -4.74 -7.33
CA LEU A 222 -25.03 -3.89 -7.71
C LEU A 222 -23.81 -4.75 -8.02
N ASN A 223 -22.87 -4.21 -8.80
CA ASN A 223 -21.62 -4.90 -9.15
C ASN A 223 -20.63 -5.00 -7.98
N THR A 224 -20.81 -4.20 -6.94
CA THR A 224 -19.96 -4.12 -5.75
C THR A 224 -20.82 -3.99 -4.50
N PRO A 225 -20.37 -4.52 -3.34
CA PRO A 225 -21.05 -4.31 -2.07
C PRO A 225 -21.11 -2.82 -1.70
N ILE A 226 -22.21 -2.40 -1.08
CA ILE A 226 -22.39 -1.04 -0.55
C ILE A 226 -22.75 -1.09 0.93
N ALA A 227 -22.47 -0.02 1.65
CA ALA A 227 -22.88 0.09 3.04
C ALA A 227 -24.41 0.22 3.13
N CYS A 228 -25.06 -0.56 3.98
CA CYS A 228 -26.52 -0.55 4.11
C CYS A 228 -27.10 0.82 4.49
N ASN A 229 -26.35 1.61 5.26
CA ASN A 229 -26.74 2.95 5.68
C ASN A 229 -26.58 4.00 4.56
N SER A 230 -25.97 3.66 3.42
CA SER A 230 -25.90 4.54 2.25
C SER A 230 -27.14 4.43 1.36
N ILE A 231 -28.08 3.53 1.67
CA ILE A 231 -29.33 3.35 0.92
C ILE A 231 -30.39 4.29 1.51
N SER A 232 -30.88 5.22 0.71
CA SER A 232 -31.98 6.09 1.09
C SER A 232 -33.26 5.29 1.23
N ALA A 233 -33.78 5.23 2.47
CA ALA A 233 -34.95 4.42 2.80
C ALA A 233 -36.21 4.78 2.00
N ASN A 234 -36.32 6.02 1.51
CA ASN A 234 -37.43 6.48 0.66
C ASN A 234 -37.25 6.11 -0.82
N GLY A 235 -36.15 5.44 -1.19
CA GLY A 235 -35.86 5.02 -2.55
C GLY A 235 -35.40 6.12 -3.51
N SER A 236 -35.02 7.31 -3.01
CA SER A 236 -34.58 8.44 -3.83
C SER A 236 -33.32 8.18 -4.66
N ASP A 237 -32.57 7.12 -4.35
CA ASP A 237 -31.39 6.69 -5.11
C ASP A 237 -31.75 6.05 -6.46
N PHE A 238 -33.02 5.73 -6.68
CA PHE A 238 -33.50 5.02 -7.85
C PHE A 238 -34.58 5.82 -8.58
N GLN A 239 -34.68 5.59 -9.90
CA GLN A 239 -35.71 6.19 -10.74
C GLN A 239 -36.39 5.10 -11.57
N LEU A 240 -37.72 5.21 -11.74
CA LEU A 240 -38.51 4.35 -12.60
C LEU A 240 -38.87 5.09 -13.88
N MET A 241 -38.61 4.46 -15.03
CA MET A 241 -38.99 4.95 -16.35
C MET A 241 -39.91 3.93 -17.03
N PRO A 242 -40.96 4.36 -17.77
CA PRO A 242 -41.31 5.76 -18.05
C PRO A 242 -42.07 6.46 -16.91
N ALA A 243 -42.65 5.73 -15.97
CA ALA A 243 -43.38 6.28 -14.83
C ALA A 243 -43.43 5.30 -13.66
N GLY A 244 -43.58 5.82 -12.43
CA GLY A 244 -43.75 5.05 -11.21
C GLY A 244 -43.31 5.84 -9.98
N THR A 245 -43.72 5.40 -8.80
CA THR A 245 -43.25 5.95 -7.52
C THR A 245 -42.60 4.82 -6.73
N ILE A 246 -41.40 5.07 -6.22
CA ILE A 246 -40.71 4.14 -5.34
C ILE A 246 -41.14 4.48 -3.91
N ALA A 247 -41.82 3.55 -3.26
CA ALA A 247 -42.31 3.76 -1.90
C ALA A 247 -41.19 3.65 -0.85
N SER A 248 -40.22 2.77 -1.09
CA SER A 248 -39.10 2.51 -0.20
C SER A 248 -37.99 1.74 -0.90
N ALA A 249 -36.77 1.85 -0.38
CA ALA A 249 -35.66 0.95 -0.69
C ALA A 249 -35.00 0.47 0.61
N ALA A 250 -34.46 -0.75 0.60
CA ALA A 250 -33.73 -1.32 1.72
C ALA A 250 -32.68 -2.28 1.19
N GLY A 251 -31.52 -2.34 1.87
CA GLY A 251 -30.52 -3.35 1.58
C GLY A 251 -30.94 -4.73 2.08
N ILE A 252 -30.52 -5.76 1.38
CA ILE A 252 -30.72 -7.16 1.77
C ILE A 252 -29.53 -7.59 2.62
N ASN A 253 -29.78 -8.33 3.70
CA ASN A 253 -28.78 -8.78 4.69
C ASN A 253 -28.10 -7.65 5.47
N CYS A 254 -28.83 -6.56 5.77
CA CYS A 254 -28.37 -5.47 6.62
C CYS A 254 -28.59 -5.78 8.11
N THR A 255 -27.84 -6.72 8.66
CA THR A 255 -27.82 -7.09 10.08
C THR A 255 -26.53 -6.65 10.76
N GLY A 256 -26.42 -5.37 11.12
CA GLY A 256 -25.27 -4.84 11.87
C GLY A 256 -24.95 -3.38 11.54
N ALA A 257 -23.96 -2.80 12.24
CA ALA A 257 -23.54 -1.40 12.03
C ALA A 257 -22.90 -1.16 10.64
N ASN A 258 -22.46 -2.22 9.96
CA ASN A 258 -21.76 -2.16 8.66
C ASN A 258 -22.41 -3.03 7.57
N GLY A 259 -23.66 -3.48 7.78
CA GLY A 259 -24.27 -4.54 6.98
C GLY A 259 -24.21 -5.87 7.70
#